data_AF-A0A8J8NMT0-F1
#
_entry.id   AF-A0A8J8NMT0-F1
#
_cell.length_a   1.000
_cell.length_b   1.000
_cell.length_c   1.000
_cell.angle_alpha   90.00
_cell.angle_beta   90.00
_cell.angle_gamma   90.00
#
_symmetry.space_group_name_H-M   'P 1'
#
loop_
_entity.id
_entity.type
_entity.pdbx_description
1 polymer ?
#
loop_
_entity_poly.entity_id
_entity_poly.type
_entity_poly.pdbx_seq_one_letter_code
_entity_poly.pdbx_strand_id
1 'polypeptide(L)'
;MVLSTVFFLVFENGIDYFLTPLFEKVCREQVDLEARKVRSKKAIKNIYKGFYFIGTTTFAYLVLKGSYIMPPLLGGDDSFYEHFTHYPYWERPQYYTEFYMTCMGYNMAGLLQELFLEDKGRSDYIEMLLHHIVTVYLVVFSYVTNIFIGAPIILVHNASDSLISFVRVINESKYYAKNPFLFFPALFVWVYMRCITFPQILYTVIFYTNHEIMHPLLMPSFRLCLSFLQVLHYYWTFLLFKIIYNYFFKGQADDIINKNKSSSDVDTFNKKDKQQ
;
A
#
# COMPACT_ATOMS: atom_id res chain seq x y z
N MET A 1 -12.30 14.30 5.62
CA MET A 1 -10.88 13.93 5.85
C MET A 1 -10.54 13.83 7.34
N VAL A 2 -10.51 14.94 8.11
CA VAL A 2 -10.06 14.93 9.53
C VAL A 2 -10.76 13.87 10.40
N LEU A 3 -12.09 13.81 10.38
CA LEU A 3 -12.84 12.80 11.16
C LEU A 3 -12.46 11.37 10.78
N SER A 4 -12.28 11.09 9.49
CA SER A 4 -11.88 9.76 9.01
C SER A 4 -10.43 9.44 9.41
N THR A 5 -9.52 10.42 9.38
CA THR A 5 -8.15 10.26 9.88
C THR A 5 -8.13 9.91 11.36
N VAL A 6 -8.85 10.66 12.20
CA VAL A 6 -8.95 10.39 13.64
C VAL A 6 -9.53 9.00 13.89
N PHE A 7 -10.59 8.65 13.16
CA PHE A 7 -11.20 7.32 13.23
C PHE A 7 -10.16 6.21 12.97
N PHE A 8 -9.42 6.27 11.87
CA PHE A 8 -8.44 5.24 11.54
C PHE A 8 -7.26 5.18 12.54
N LEU A 9 -6.80 6.32 13.05
CA LEU A 9 -5.76 6.35 14.08
C LEU A 9 -6.23 5.67 15.38
N VAL A 10 -7.43 5.99 15.86
CA VAL A 10 -7.98 5.40 17.08
C VAL A 10 -8.27 3.92 16.88
N PHE A 11 -8.86 3.57 15.73
CA PHE A 11 -9.27 2.21 15.43
C PHE A 11 -8.06 1.26 15.27
N GLU A 12 -7.00 1.67 14.58
CA GLU A 12 -5.78 0.85 14.46
C GLU A 12 -5.12 0.62 15.82
N ASN A 13 -4.97 1.67 16.64
CA ASN A 13 -4.41 1.54 17.98
C ASN A 13 -5.29 0.66 18.90
N GLY A 14 -6.62 0.76 18.77
CA GLY A 14 -7.54 -0.12 19.47
C GLY A 14 -7.36 -1.59 19.06
N ILE A 15 -7.28 -1.87 17.75
CA ILE A 15 -7.03 -3.21 17.24
C ILE A 15 -5.70 -3.76 17.74
N ASP A 16 -4.62 -2.96 17.73
CA ASP A 16 -3.31 -3.37 18.25
C ASP A 16 -3.40 -3.79 19.72
N TYR A 17 -4.09 -3.01 20.55
CA TYR A 17 -4.28 -3.30 21.97
C TYR A 17 -5.07 -4.60 22.20
N PHE A 18 -6.17 -4.83 21.48
CA PHE A 18 -7.04 -6.00 21.70
C PHE A 18 -6.52 -7.28 21.06
N LEU A 19 -5.93 -7.22 19.86
CA LEU A 19 -5.57 -8.42 19.10
C LEU A 19 -4.16 -8.92 19.38
N THR A 20 -3.23 -8.07 19.83
CA THR A 20 -1.85 -8.50 20.17
C THR A 20 -1.82 -9.71 21.11
N PRO A 21 -2.50 -9.73 22.28
CA PRO A 21 -2.45 -10.88 23.17
C PRO A 21 -3.07 -12.15 22.57
N LEU A 22 -3.98 -12.01 21.60
CA LEU A 22 -4.58 -13.15 20.90
C LEU A 22 -3.61 -13.72 19.87
N PHE A 23 -2.94 -12.85 19.10
CA PHE A 23 -2.00 -13.28 18.06
C PHE A 23 -0.71 -13.84 18.64
N GLU A 24 -0.25 -13.38 19.82
CA GLU A 24 0.93 -13.96 20.48
C GLU A 24 0.82 -15.48 20.66
N LYS A 25 -0.38 -16.03 20.87
CA LYS A 25 -0.64 -17.48 20.99
C LYS A 25 -0.47 -18.23 19.66
N VAL A 26 -0.54 -17.52 18.55
CA VAL A 26 -0.49 -18.05 17.18
C VAL A 26 0.78 -17.61 16.46
N CYS A 27 1.58 -16.72 17.05
CA CYS A 27 2.88 -16.29 16.52
C CYS A 27 3.81 -17.48 16.28
N ARG A 28 4.59 -17.44 15.20
CA ARG A 28 5.59 -18.46 14.87
C ARG A 28 6.69 -18.55 15.92
N GLU A 29 7.15 -17.39 16.40
CA GLU A 29 8.16 -17.30 17.46
C GLU A 29 7.48 -17.46 18.83
N GLN A 30 7.99 -18.38 19.64
CA GLN A 30 7.45 -18.70 20.97
C GLN A 30 8.52 -18.76 22.06
N VAL A 31 9.80 -18.79 21.68
CA VAL A 31 10.93 -18.90 22.62
C VAL A 31 11.36 -17.52 23.09
N ASP A 32 11.63 -16.61 22.14
CA ASP A 32 11.99 -15.23 22.45
C ASP A 32 10.74 -14.36 22.61
N LEU A 33 10.48 -13.93 23.84
CA LEU A 33 9.32 -13.12 24.21
C LEU A 33 9.31 -11.75 23.55
N GLU A 34 10.46 -11.10 23.40
CA GLU A 34 10.54 -9.77 22.81
C GLU A 34 10.38 -9.85 21.28
N ALA A 35 11.03 -10.82 20.63
CA ALA A 35 10.81 -11.08 19.21
C ALA A 35 9.35 -11.48 18.92
N ARG A 36 8.71 -12.26 19.81
CA ARG A 36 7.29 -12.63 19.69
C ARG A 36 6.37 -11.41 19.72
N LYS A 37 6.58 -10.47 20.65
CA LYS A 37 5.78 -9.23 20.73
C LYS A 37 5.93 -8.39 19.47
N VAL A 38 7.16 -8.18 19.00
CA VAL A 38 7.45 -7.38 17.80
C VAL A 38 6.80 -8.00 16.55
N ARG A 39 6.97 -9.31 16.35
CA ARG A 39 6.35 -10.04 15.22
C ARG A 39 4.82 -10.04 15.31
N SER A 40 4.27 -10.20 16.51
CA SER A 40 2.81 -10.16 16.72
C SER A 40 2.23 -8.80 16.37
N LYS A 41 2.81 -7.69 16.85
CA LYS A 41 2.39 -6.33 16.47
C LYS A 41 2.45 -6.12 14.96
N LYS A 42 3.51 -6.57 14.31
CA LYS A 42 3.65 -6.51 12.85
C LYS A 42 2.54 -7.30 12.15
N ALA A 43 2.19 -8.48 12.64
CA ALA A 43 1.09 -9.27 12.10
C ALA A 43 -0.27 -8.56 12.29
N ILE A 44 -0.55 -8.01 13.48
CA ILE A 44 -1.79 -7.26 13.74
C ILE A 44 -1.94 -6.06 12.82
N LYS A 45 -0.86 -5.28 12.62
CA LYS A 45 -0.85 -4.20 11.61
C LYS A 45 -1.23 -4.71 10.23
N ASN A 46 -0.70 -5.87 9.80
CA ASN A 46 -1.07 -6.44 8.50
C ASN A 46 -2.50 -7.02 8.47
N ILE A 47 -3.04 -7.50 9.59
CA ILE A 47 -4.46 -7.90 9.69
C ILE A 47 -5.36 -6.69 9.47
N TYR A 48 -5.11 -5.60 10.19
CA TYR A 48 -5.85 -4.35 10.03
C TYR A 48 -5.79 -3.83 8.58
N LYS A 49 -4.57 -3.76 8.01
CA LYS A 49 -4.37 -3.38 6.61
C LYS A 49 -5.13 -4.29 5.65
N GLY A 50 -5.08 -5.60 5.87
CA GLY A 50 -5.79 -6.59 5.05
C GLY A 50 -7.30 -6.33 5.01
N PHE A 51 -7.94 -6.16 6.17
CA PHE A 51 -9.38 -5.85 6.23
C PHE A 51 -9.71 -4.51 5.58
N TYR A 52 -8.92 -3.48 5.83
CA TYR A 52 -9.08 -2.18 5.19
C TYR A 52 -8.99 -2.29 3.66
N PHE A 53 -7.96 -2.97 3.14
CA PHE A 53 -7.75 -3.11 1.70
C PHE A 53 -8.84 -3.95 1.04
N ILE A 54 -9.28 -5.05 1.65
CA ILE A 54 -10.42 -5.84 1.13
C ILE A 54 -11.67 -4.96 1.05
N GLY A 55 -12.03 -4.30 2.16
CA GLY A 55 -13.23 -3.47 2.24
C GLY A 55 -13.20 -2.31 1.24
N THR A 56 -12.07 -1.62 1.13
CA THR A 56 -11.92 -0.50 0.19
C THR A 56 -11.80 -0.94 -1.27
N THR A 57 -11.21 -2.10 -1.56
CA THR A 57 -11.24 -2.70 -2.91
C THR A 57 -12.67 -3.05 -3.32
N THR A 58 -13.45 -3.66 -2.42
CA THR A 58 -14.88 -3.93 -2.68
C THR A 58 -15.64 -2.63 -2.88
N PHE A 59 -15.44 -1.62 -2.03
CA PHE A 59 -16.12 -0.33 -2.17
C PHE A 59 -15.73 0.38 -3.47
N ALA A 60 -14.44 0.44 -3.80
CA ALA A 60 -13.96 1.02 -5.06
C ALA A 60 -14.58 0.31 -6.26
N TYR A 61 -14.60 -1.04 -6.26
CA TYR A 61 -15.21 -1.80 -7.33
C TYR A 61 -16.71 -1.51 -7.47
N LEU A 62 -17.46 -1.39 -6.36
CA LEU A 62 -18.88 -1.05 -6.41
C LEU A 62 -19.15 0.36 -6.94
N VAL A 63 -18.30 1.34 -6.60
CA VAL A 63 -18.39 2.72 -7.10
C VAL A 63 -18.04 2.80 -8.59
N LEU A 64 -17.07 2.00 -9.05
CA LEU A 64 -16.57 2.04 -10.42
C LEU A 64 -17.35 1.13 -11.38
N LYS A 65 -17.95 0.03 -10.90
CA LYS A 65 -18.64 -0.94 -11.75
C LYS A 65 -19.81 -0.28 -12.49
N GLY A 66 -19.81 -0.42 -13.81
CA GLY A 66 -20.83 0.18 -14.67
C GLY A 66 -20.68 1.69 -14.88
N SER A 67 -19.60 2.29 -14.37
CA SER A 67 -19.21 3.66 -14.69
C SER A 67 -18.19 3.69 -15.83
N TYR A 68 -18.20 4.77 -16.59
CA TYR A 68 -17.25 5.04 -17.69
C TYR A 68 -15.81 5.30 -17.21
N ILE A 69 -15.59 5.41 -15.90
CA ILE A 69 -14.27 5.66 -15.30
C ILE A 69 -13.54 4.35 -14.95
N MET A 70 -14.14 3.19 -15.27
CA MET A 70 -13.52 1.88 -15.09
C MET A 70 -12.59 1.55 -16.27
N PRO A 71 -11.28 1.30 -16.05
CA PRO A 71 -10.37 0.91 -17.13
C PRO A 71 -10.70 -0.47 -17.73
N PRO A 72 -10.41 -0.70 -19.03
CA PRO A 72 -10.65 -1.99 -19.69
C PRO A 72 -9.98 -3.17 -18.98
N LEU A 73 -8.74 -3.00 -18.52
CA LEU A 73 -7.99 -4.04 -17.79
C LEU A 73 -8.60 -4.45 -16.44
N LEU A 74 -9.56 -3.68 -15.92
CA LEU A 74 -10.28 -4.00 -14.70
C LEU A 74 -11.72 -4.47 -14.98
N GLY A 75 -12.13 -4.55 -16.25
CA GLY A 75 -13.47 -4.95 -16.68
C GLY A 75 -14.39 -3.79 -17.03
N GLY A 76 -13.83 -2.61 -17.36
CA GLY A 76 -14.55 -1.53 -18.03
C GLY A 76 -14.49 -1.64 -19.56
N ASP A 77 -14.82 -0.56 -20.25
CA ASP A 77 -14.82 -0.46 -21.71
C ASP A 77 -13.82 0.61 -22.21
N ASP A 78 -13.66 0.70 -23.53
CA ASP A 78 -12.74 1.66 -24.15
C ASP A 78 -13.15 3.12 -23.98
N SER A 79 -14.38 3.38 -23.49
CA SER A 79 -14.84 4.74 -23.20
C SER A 79 -13.98 5.43 -22.14
N PHE A 80 -13.28 4.66 -21.30
CA PHE A 80 -12.33 5.18 -20.31
C PHE A 80 -11.31 6.16 -20.92
N TYR A 81 -10.82 5.88 -22.14
CA TYR A 81 -9.84 6.72 -22.82
C TYR A 81 -10.46 7.98 -23.42
N GLU A 82 -11.71 7.89 -23.88
CA GLU A 82 -12.41 9.01 -24.53
C GLU A 82 -12.85 10.07 -23.52
N HIS A 83 -13.14 9.68 -22.27
CA HIS A 83 -13.63 10.60 -21.23
C HIS A 83 -12.59 11.61 -20.72
N PHE A 84 -11.30 11.46 -21.08
CA PHE A 84 -10.30 12.51 -20.84
C PHE A 84 -10.64 13.82 -21.55
N THR A 85 -11.41 13.76 -22.64
CA THR A 85 -11.90 14.94 -23.37
C THR A 85 -12.95 15.75 -22.61
N HIS A 86 -13.63 15.13 -21.64
CA HIS A 86 -14.69 15.74 -20.85
C HIS A 86 -14.20 16.23 -19.48
N TYR A 87 -12.93 15.99 -19.13
CA TYR A 87 -12.31 16.56 -17.93
C TYR A 87 -12.36 18.10 -17.99
N PRO A 88 -12.68 18.82 -16.90
CA PRO A 88 -13.01 18.34 -15.55
C PRO A 88 -14.52 18.16 -15.30
N TYR A 89 -15.35 18.30 -16.34
CA TYR A 89 -16.81 18.32 -16.27
C TYR A 89 -17.39 16.90 -16.46
N TRP A 90 -17.30 16.08 -15.42
CA TRP A 90 -17.92 14.76 -15.36
C TRP A 90 -18.64 14.57 -14.04
N GLU A 91 -19.68 13.74 -14.03
CA GLU A 91 -20.51 13.50 -12.85
C GLU A 91 -19.93 12.38 -11.99
N ARG A 92 -19.81 12.63 -10.69
CA ARG A 92 -19.30 11.63 -9.74
C ARG A 92 -20.34 10.53 -9.54
N PRO A 93 -19.97 9.24 -9.65
CA PRO A 93 -20.85 8.14 -9.29
C PRO A 93 -21.35 8.22 -7.85
N GLN A 94 -22.44 7.53 -7.57
CA GLN A 94 -22.97 7.42 -6.22
C GLN A 94 -21.91 6.89 -5.25
N TYR A 95 -21.85 7.45 -4.04
CA TYR A 95 -20.90 7.10 -2.98
C TYR A 95 -19.41 7.41 -3.24
N TYR A 96 -19.09 8.10 -4.36
CA TYR A 96 -17.71 8.45 -4.71
C TYR A 96 -17.03 9.33 -3.65
N THR A 97 -17.77 10.29 -3.07
CA THR A 97 -17.22 11.18 -2.04
C THR A 97 -16.91 10.43 -0.76
N GLU A 98 -17.79 9.54 -0.32
CA GLU A 98 -17.62 8.71 0.88
C GLU A 98 -16.44 7.76 0.74
N PHE A 99 -16.30 7.15 -0.44
CA PHE A 99 -15.13 6.35 -0.81
C PHE A 99 -13.84 7.17 -0.70
N TYR A 100 -13.79 8.35 -1.31
CA TYR A 100 -12.62 9.22 -1.25
C TYR A 100 -12.30 9.73 0.15
N MET A 101 -13.30 10.09 0.95
CA MET A 101 -13.10 10.52 2.34
C MET A 101 -12.48 9.41 3.18
N THR A 102 -12.89 8.16 2.94
CA THR A 102 -12.32 6.96 3.57
C THR A 102 -10.85 6.78 3.16
N CYS A 103 -10.56 6.82 1.86
CA CYS A 103 -9.19 6.65 1.37
C CYS A 103 -8.26 7.78 1.80
N MET A 104 -8.70 9.04 1.74
CA MET A 104 -7.92 10.18 2.24
C MET A 104 -7.66 10.06 3.75
N GLY A 105 -8.66 9.65 4.52
CA GLY A 105 -8.55 9.47 5.96
C GLY A 105 -7.46 8.47 6.33
N TYR A 106 -7.49 7.30 5.69
CA TYR A 106 -6.50 6.23 5.92
C TYR A 106 -5.09 6.64 5.47
N ASN A 107 -4.94 7.23 4.28
CA ASN A 107 -3.62 7.66 3.79
C ASN A 107 -3.01 8.75 4.70
N MET A 108 -3.84 9.70 5.17
CA MET A 108 -3.39 10.70 6.13
C MET A 108 -3.05 10.09 7.49
N ALA A 109 -3.84 9.12 7.97
CA ALA A 109 -3.54 8.42 9.21
C ALA A 109 -2.19 7.69 9.13
N GLY A 110 -1.93 6.97 8.02
CA GLY A 110 -0.66 6.31 7.77
C GLY A 110 0.53 7.29 7.75
N LEU A 111 0.38 8.46 7.11
CA LEU A 111 1.42 9.50 7.12
C LEU A 111 1.72 9.99 8.55
N LEU A 112 0.69 10.24 9.36
CA LEU A 112 0.87 10.69 10.74
C LEU A 112 1.53 9.61 11.60
N GLN A 113 1.17 8.34 11.41
CA GLN A 113 1.81 7.23 12.11
C GLN A 113 3.29 7.12 11.74
N GLU A 114 3.63 7.20 10.45
CA GLU A 114 5.03 7.14 10.01
C GLU A 114 5.85 8.31 10.58
N LEU A 115 5.27 9.52 10.65
CA LEU A 115 5.98 10.71 11.16
C LEU A 115 6.18 10.70 12.69
N PHE A 116 5.20 10.20 13.44
CA PHE A 116 5.14 10.41 14.90
C PHE A 116 5.26 9.14 15.74
N LEU A 117 4.91 7.96 15.20
CA LEU A 117 4.78 6.73 15.98
C LEU A 117 5.72 5.62 15.52
N GLU A 118 6.08 5.54 14.24
CA GLU A 118 6.97 4.49 13.74
C GLU A 118 8.45 4.82 14.00
N ASP A 119 9.27 3.77 14.08
CA ASP A 119 10.70 3.87 14.35
C ASP A 119 11.46 4.37 13.11
N LYS A 120 12.19 5.48 13.28
CA LYS A 120 13.00 6.12 12.24
C LYS A 120 14.27 5.35 11.90
N GLY A 121 14.69 4.40 12.74
CA GLY A 121 15.84 3.51 12.50
C GLY A 121 15.55 2.41 11.47
N ARG A 122 14.28 2.21 11.10
CA ARG A 122 13.88 1.16 10.16
C ARG A 122 14.44 1.41 8.76
N SER A 123 15.00 0.38 8.13
CA SER A 123 15.70 0.52 6.84
C SER A 123 14.85 0.99 5.66
N ASP A 124 13.52 0.89 5.73
CA ASP A 124 12.58 1.34 4.69
C ASP A 124 11.77 2.58 5.12
N TYR A 125 12.19 3.25 6.19
CA TYR A 125 11.50 4.44 6.72
C TYR A 125 11.37 5.54 5.67
N ILE A 126 12.47 5.85 4.95
CA ILE A 126 12.48 6.95 3.98
C ILE A 126 11.57 6.62 2.79
N GLU A 127 11.64 5.40 2.28
CA GLU A 127 10.82 4.92 1.17
C GLU A 127 9.33 4.96 1.51
N MET A 128 8.96 4.49 2.72
CA MET A 128 7.58 4.51 3.19
C MET A 128 7.08 5.93 3.48
N LEU A 129 7.91 6.79 4.06
CA LEU A 129 7.55 8.19 4.31
C LEU A 129 7.31 8.95 3.00
N LEU A 130 8.21 8.82 2.02
CA LEU A 130 8.04 9.43 0.71
C LEU A 130 6.80 8.90 -0.01
N HIS A 131 6.55 7.60 0.08
CA HIS A 131 5.32 7.00 -0.43
C HIS A 131 4.07 7.62 0.20
N HIS A 132 4.02 7.75 1.53
CA HIS A 132 2.87 8.33 2.23
C HIS A 132 2.64 9.81 1.88
N ILE A 133 3.71 10.60 1.78
CA ILE A 133 3.62 12.01 1.34
C ILE A 133 3.03 12.09 -0.08
N VAL A 134 3.55 11.28 -1.00
CA VAL A 134 3.13 11.28 -2.40
C VAL A 134 1.70 10.75 -2.56
N THR A 135 1.32 9.69 -1.86
CA THR A 135 -0.04 9.13 -1.94
C THR A 135 -1.08 10.07 -1.36
N VAL A 136 -0.82 10.71 -0.21
CA VAL A 136 -1.71 11.75 0.34
C VAL A 136 -1.89 12.90 -0.66
N TYR A 137 -0.79 13.38 -1.24
CA TYR A 137 -0.85 14.41 -2.27
C TYR A 137 -1.70 13.97 -3.48
N LEU A 138 -1.47 12.78 -4.03
CA LEU A 138 -2.17 12.26 -5.20
C LEU A 138 -3.68 12.08 -4.95
N VAL A 139 -4.07 11.53 -3.80
CA VAL A 139 -5.49 11.29 -3.47
C VAL A 139 -6.22 12.62 -3.25
N VAL A 140 -5.61 13.56 -2.51
CA VAL A 140 -6.20 14.89 -2.28
C VAL A 140 -6.27 15.68 -3.58
N PHE A 141 -5.20 15.70 -4.36
CA PHE A 141 -5.16 16.35 -5.66
C PHE A 141 -6.27 15.82 -6.54
N SER A 142 -6.42 14.48 -6.63
CA SER A 142 -7.41 13.88 -7.52
C SER A 142 -8.84 14.24 -7.15
N TYR A 143 -9.15 14.30 -5.85
CA TYR A 143 -10.47 14.67 -5.37
C TYR A 143 -10.80 16.15 -5.61
N VAL A 144 -9.84 17.04 -5.36
CA VAL A 144 -10.01 18.50 -5.46
C VAL A 144 -10.08 18.97 -6.91
N THR A 145 -9.24 18.43 -7.79
CA THR A 145 -9.24 18.78 -9.23
C THR A 145 -10.30 18.02 -10.02
N ASN A 146 -11.06 17.14 -9.36
CA ASN A 146 -12.05 16.28 -9.99
C ASN A 146 -11.45 15.45 -11.13
N ILE A 147 -10.25 14.88 -10.96
CA ILE A 147 -9.68 13.97 -11.96
C ILE A 147 -10.13 12.54 -11.66
N PHE A 148 -10.81 11.90 -12.61
CA PHE A 148 -11.49 10.62 -12.38
C PHE A 148 -10.56 9.42 -12.21
N ILE A 149 -9.30 9.54 -12.66
CA ILE A 149 -8.29 8.46 -12.63
C ILE A 149 -7.88 8.00 -11.23
N GLY A 150 -8.12 8.82 -10.19
CA GLY A 150 -7.65 8.48 -8.85
C GLY A 150 -8.35 7.26 -8.28
N ALA A 151 -9.65 7.09 -8.52
CA ALA A 151 -10.39 5.91 -8.05
C ALA A 151 -9.87 4.59 -8.67
N PRO A 152 -9.67 4.49 -10.00
CA PRO A 152 -9.00 3.34 -10.61
C PRO A 152 -7.61 3.06 -10.03
N ILE A 153 -6.80 4.10 -9.82
CA ILE A 153 -5.47 3.94 -9.22
C ILE A 153 -5.59 3.34 -7.82
N ILE A 154 -6.48 3.87 -6.96
CA ILE A 154 -6.73 3.34 -5.61
C ILE A 154 -7.19 1.88 -5.67
N LEU A 155 -8.10 1.52 -6.59
CA LEU A 155 -8.57 0.14 -6.75
C LEU A 155 -7.42 -0.82 -7.05
N VAL A 156 -6.60 -0.50 -8.07
CA VAL A 156 -5.42 -1.28 -8.46
C VAL A 156 -4.47 -1.47 -7.28
N HIS A 157 -4.30 -0.41 -6.48
CA HIS A 157 -3.38 -0.42 -5.35
C HIS A 157 -3.90 -1.30 -4.20
N ASN A 158 -5.12 -1.05 -3.75
CA ASN A 158 -5.70 -1.77 -2.61
C ASN A 158 -5.91 -3.25 -2.93
N ALA A 159 -6.25 -3.59 -4.19
CA ALA A 159 -6.47 -4.98 -4.59
C ALA A 159 -5.19 -5.83 -4.41
N SER A 160 -4.03 -5.34 -4.85
CA SER A 160 -2.76 -6.06 -4.65
C SER A 160 -2.36 -6.13 -3.18
N ASP A 161 -2.60 -5.05 -2.42
CA ASP A 161 -2.09 -4.91 -1.06
C ASP A 161 -2.88 -5.77 -0.07
N SER A 162 -4.15 -6.06 -0.37
CA SER A 162 -4.97 -7.01 0.38
C SER A 162 -4.32 -8.41 0.47
N LEU A 163 -3.85 -8.93 -0.67
CA LEU A 163 -3.23 -10.25 -0.75
C LEU A 163 -1.85 -10.28 -0.09
N ILE A 164 -1.02 -9.25 -0.31
CA ILE A 164 0.29 -9.15 0.35
C ILE A 164 0.13 -9.07 1.86
N SER A 165 -0.86 -8.33 2.36
CA SER A 165 -1.16 -8.24 3.79
C SER A 165 -1.50 -9.61 4.37
N PHE A 166 -2.36 -10.38 3.68
CA PHE A 166 -2.71 -11.73 4.10
C PHE A 166 -1.49 -12.68 4.15
N VAL A 167 -0.64 -12.66 3.12
CA VAL A 167 0.58 -13.48 3.09
C VAL A 167 1.53 -13.10 4.24
N ARG A 168 1.69 -11.81 4.55
CA ARG A 168 2.50 -11.36 5.68
C ARG A 168 1.98 -11.87 7.02
N VAL A 169 0.66 -11.88 7.23
CA VAL A 169 0.05 -12.42 8.47
C VAL A 169 0.35 -13.91 8.62
N ILE A 170 0.17 -14.69 7.55
CA ILE A 170 0.45 -16.13 7.58
C ILE A 170 1.93 -16.39 7.87
N ASN A 171 2.83 -15.58 7.30
CA ASN A 171 4.27 -15.71 7.50
C ASN A 171 4.73 -15.47 8.95
N GLU A 172 4.02 -14.63 9.71
CA GLU A 172 4.32 -14.41 11.14
C GLU A 172 3.58 -15.41 12.06
N SER A 173 2.70 -16.26 11.50
CA SER A 173 1.92 -17.24 12.26
C SER A 173 2.59 -18.63 12.33
N LYS A 174 2.18 -19.46 13.30
CA LYS A 174 2.56 -20.88 13.41
C LYS A 174 2.09 -21.71 12.21
N TYR A 175 1.09 -21.22 11.48
CA TYR A 175 0.60 -21.81 10.23
C TYR A 175 1.47 -21.40 9.04
N TYR A 176 2.62 -20.75 9.27
CA TYR A 176 3.63 -20.54 8.26
C TYR A 176 3.93 -21.87 7.56
N ALA A 177 3.37 -22.00 6.37
CA ALA A 177 3.77 -23.06 5.49
C ALA A 177 5.17 -22.67 5.01
N LYS A 178 6.16 -23.55 5.21
CA LYS A 178 7.44 -23.50 4.46
C LYS A 178 7.23 -23.56 2.93
N ASN A 179 5.98 -23.69 2.51
CA ASN A 179 5.52 -23.81 1.16
C ASN A 179 5.32 -22.40 0.53
N PRO A 180 6.10 -22.04 -0.50
CA PRO A 180 6.05 -20.74 -1.15
C PRO A 180 4.80 -20.57 -2.02
N PHE A 181 3.99 -21.64 -2.20
CA PHE A 181 2.82 -21.58 -3.07
C PHE A 181 1.78 -20.54 -2.65
N LEU A 182 1.73 -20.17 -1.37
CA LEU A 182 0.84 -19.12 -0.89
C LEU A 182 1.26 -17.71 -1.36
N PHE A 183 2.55 -17.51 -1.67
CA PHE A 183 3.08 -16.22 -2.10
C PHE A 183 2.88 -15.96 -3.60
N PHE A 184 2.84 -17.00 -4.45
CA PHE A 184 2.74 -16.81 -5.91
C PHE A 184 1.45 -16.12 -6.37
N PRO A 185 0.25 -16.44 -5.86
CA PRO A 185 -0.96 -15.72 -6.24
C PRO A 185 -0.87 -14.22 -5.89
N ALA A 186 -0.36 -13.90 -4.71
CA ALA A 186 -0.18 -12.51 -4.28
C ALA A 186 0.84 -11.77 -5.16
N LEU A 187 1.94 -12.42 -5.52
CA LEU A 187 2.93 -11.88 -6.46
C LEU A 187 2.34 -11.67 -7.85
N PHE A 188 1.59 -12.64 -8.38
CA PHE A 188 0.98 -12.54 -9.69
C PHE A 188 0.03 -11.33 -9.76
N VAL A 189 -0.85 -11.19 -8.76
CA VAL A 189 -1.75 -10.04 -8.67
C VAL A 189 -0.98 -8.74 -8.48
N TRP A 190 0.08 -8.73 -7.67
CA TRP A 190 0.95 -7.57 -7.52
C TRP A 190 1.55 -7.12 -8.86
N VAL A 191 2.14 -8.03 -9.62
CA VAL A 191 2.76 -7.72 -10.93
C VAL A 191 1.70 -7.26 -11.92
N TYR A 192 0.56 -7.95 -12.00
CA TYR A 192 -0.55 -7.55 -12.88
C TYR A 192 -1.03 -6.12 -12.56
N MET A 193 -1.35 -5.86 -11.29
CA MET A 193 -1.89 -4.56 -10.87
C MET A 193 -0.85 -3.45 -10.98
N ARG A 194 0.37 -3.63 -10.44
CA ARG A 194 1.37 -2.55 -10.27
C ARG A 194 2.34 -2.38 -11.44
N CYS A 195 2.54 -3.42 -12.25
CA CYS A 195 3.51 -3.41 -13.35
C CYS A 195 2.86 -3.56 -14.73
N ILE A 196 1.55 -3.83 -14.83
CA ILE A 196 0.84 -3.85 -16.10
C ILE A 196 -0.29 -2.80 -16.08
N THR A 197 -1.25 -2.93 -15.16
CA THR A 197 -2.42 -2.04 -15.13
C THR A 197 -2.07 -0.60 -14.76
N PHE A 198 -1.29 -0.39 -13.69
CA PHE A 198 -0.92 0.97 -13.26
C PHE A 198 -0.08 1.73 -14.31
N PRO A 199 0.97 1.15 -14.94
CA PRO A 199 1.69 1.81 -16.03
C PRO A 199 0.81 2.20 -17.23
N GLN A 200 -0.19 1.38 -17.57
CA GLN A 200 -1.11 1.73 -18.65
C GLN A 200 -1.98 2.93 -18.28
N ILE A 201 -2.51 2.99 -17.04
CA ILE A 201 -3.22 4.17 -16.56
C ILE A 201 -2.28 5.39 -16.59
N LEU A 202 -1.04 5.24 -16.12
CA LEU A 202 -0.05 6.31 -16.14
C LEU A 202 0.26 6.81 -17.57
N TYR A 203 0.40 5.89 -18.53
CA TYR A 203 0.56 6.22 -19.95
C TYR A 203 -0.61 7.08 -20.44
N THR A 204 -1.84 6.69 -20.13
CA THR A 204 -3.03 7.48 -20.49
C THR A 204 -2.99 8.89 -19.89
N VAL A 205 -2.63 9.01 -18.61
CA VAL A 205 -2.54 10.31 -17.93
C VAL A 205 -1.47 11.20 -18.55
N ILE A 206 -0.33 10.64 -18.94
CA ILE A 206 0.77 11.41 -19.53
C ILE A 206 0.40 11.95 -20.91
N PHE A 207 -0.22 11.13 -21.76
CA PHE A 207 -0.42 11.42 -23.19
C PHE A 207 -1.81 11.96 -23.55
N TYR A 208 -2.86 11.62 -22.80
CA TYR A 208 -4.25 11.95 -23.15
C TYR A 208 -4.86 13.06 -22.27
N THR A 209 -4.16 13.52 -21.23
CA THR A 209 -4.67 14.61 -20.39
C THR A 209 -4.28 15.97 -20.96
N ASN A 210 -5.28 16.78 -21.33
CA ASN A 210 -5.07 18.11 -21.92
C ASN A 210 -4.34 19.08 -20.97
N HIS A 211 -3.39 19.82 -21.53
CA HIS A 211 -2.52 20.74 -20.79
C HIS A 211 -3.20 22.06 -20.38
N GLU A 212 -4.32 22.41 -21.01
CA GLU A 212 -4.86 23.78 -21.01
C GLU A 212 -5.93 24.04 -19.92
N ILE A 213 -6.34 23.01 -19.20
CA ILE A 213 -7.53 23.07 -18.32
C ILE A 213 -7.18 23.48 -16.87
N MET A 214 -5.92 23.31 -16.48
CA MET A 214 -5.44 23.54 -15.11
C MET A 214 -4.24 24.48 -15.11
N HIS A 215 -3.94 25.08 -13.96
CA HIS A 215 -2.72 25.88 -13.80
C HIS A 215 -1.49 25.10 -14.30
N PRO A 216 -0.57 25.73 -15.05
CA PRO A 216 0.50 25.04 -15.77
C PRO A 216 1.38 24.13 -14.91
N LEU A 217 1.46 24.37 -13.60
CA LEU A 217 2.25 23.57 -12.65
C LEU A 217 1.51 22.37 -12.04
N LEU A 218 0.16 22.38 -12.00
CA LEU A 218 -0.61 21.37 -11.27
C LEU A 218 -0.60 20.00 -11.97
N MET A 219 -0.85 19.97 -13.28
CA MET A 219 -0.88 18.70 -14.00
C MET A 219 0.51 18.05 -14.14
N PRO A 220 1.60 18.80 -14.39
CA PRO A 220 2.95 18.25 -14.33
C PRO A 220 3.35 17.71 -12.95
N SER A 221 2.99 18.40 -11.85
CA SER A 221 3.32 17.90 -10.51
C SER A 221 2.59 16.59 -10.19
N PHE A 222 1.33 16.46 -10.61
CA PHE A 222 0.58 15.21 -10.47
C PHE A 222 1.21 14.06 -11.28
N ARG A 223 1.60 14.30 -12.54
CA ARG A 223 2.31 13.34 -13.39
C ARG A 223 3.67 12.92 -12.83
N LEU A 224 4.41 13.88 -12.25
CA LEU A 224 5.69 13.62 -11.59
C LEU A 224 5.51 12.70 -10.36
N CYS A 225 4.52 12.99 -9.52
CA CYS A 225 4.21 12.18 -8.35
C CYS A 225 3.77 10.75 -8.73
N LEU A 226 2.95 10.58 -9.78
CA LEU A 226 2.59 9.25 -10.26
C LEU A 226 3.80 8.48 -10.82
N SER A 227 4.67 9.17 -11.57
CA SER A 227 5.90 8.57 -12.11
C SER A 227 6.84 8.14 -10.97
N PHE A 228 7.00 8.96 -9.95
CA PHE A 228 7.76 8.60 -8.74
C PHE A 228 7.18 7.36 -8.06
N LEU A 229 5.84 7.31 -7.91
CA LEU A 229 5.16 6.17 -7.32
C LEU A 229 5.38 4.88 -8.14
N GLN A 230 5.41 4.99 -9.48
CA GLN A 230 5.72 3.86 -10.36
C GLN A 230 7.16 3.34 -10.17
N VAL A 231 8.13 4.22 -9.97
CA VAL A 231 9.53 3.83 -9.68
C VAL A 231 9.61 3.05 -8.37
N LEU A 232 8.90 3.49 -7.32
CA LEU A 232 8.80 2.75 -6.06
C LEU A 232 8.19 1.35 -6.26
N HIS A 233 7.16 1.22 -7.10
CA HIS A 233 6.60 -0.10 -7.40
C HIS A 233 7.60 -1.04 -8.07
N TYR A 234 8.41 -0.54 -9.02
CA TYR A 234 9.46 -1.36 -9.64
C TYR A 234 10.53 -1.77 -8.63
N TYR A 235 10.94 -0.85 -7.75
CA TYR A 235 11.85 -1.15 -6.65
C TYR A 235 11.31 -2.26 -5.73
N TRP A 236 10.05 -2.16 -5.27
CA TRP A 236 9.45 -3.20 -4.42
C TRP A 236 9.24 -4.51 -5.16
N THR A 237 8.87 -4.46 -6.44
CA THR A 237 8.75 -5.66 -7.28
C THR A 237 10.09 -6.39 -7.39
N PHE A 238 11.19 -5.65 -7.57
CA PHE A 238 12.53 -6.21 -7.53
C PHE A 238 12.83 -6.89 -6.18
N LEU A 239 12.46 -6.28 -5.05
CA LEU A 239 12.61 -6.91 -3.73
C LEU A 239 11.79 -8.19 -3.60
N LEU A 240 10.55 -8.23 -4.12
CA LEU A 240 9.72 -9.43 -4.11
C LEU A 240 10.37 -10.57 -4.92
N PHE A 241 10.88 -10.28 -6.12
CA PHE A 241 11.62 -11.27 -6.91
C PHE A 241 12.92 -11.72 -6.23
N LYS A 242 13.63 -10.82 -5.56
CA LYS A 242 14.83 -11.16 -4.77
C LYS A 242 14.51 -12.17 -3.66
N ILE A 243 13.35 -12.09 -3.02
CA ILE A 243 12.93 -13.07 -2.00
C ILE A 243 12.74 -14.45 -2.61
N ILE A 244 12.06 -14.52 -3.76
CA ILE A 244 11.84 -15.77 -4.51
C ILE A 244 13.17 -16.39 -4.94
N TYR A 245 14.06 -15.58 -5.49
CA TYR A 245 15.37 -16.04 -5.93
C TYR A 245 16.15 -16.66 -4.76
N ASN A 246 16.22 -15.99 -3.61
CA ASN A 246 16.93 -16.54 -2.46
C ASN A 246 16.25 -17.80 -1.90
N TYR A 247 14.92 -17.88 -1.95
CA TYR A 247 14.18 -19.08 -1.56
C TYR A 247 14.61 -20.31 -2.36
N PHE A 248 14.58 -20.22 -3.70
CA PHE A 248 14.87 -21.36 -4.58
C PHE A 248 16.35 -21.72 -4.65
N PHE A 249 17.24 -20.73 -4.67
CA PHE A 249 18.67 -20.97 -4.95
C PHE A 249 19.54 -21.09 -3.70
N LYS A 250 19.09 -20.58 -2.55
CA LYS A 250 19.89 -20.61 -1.30
C LYS A 250 19.29 -21.45 -0.18
N GLY A 251 18.09 -22.03 -0.39
CA GLY A 251 17.39 -22.84 0.63
C GLY A 251 17.04 -22.09 1.92
N GLN A 252 17.32 -20.78 1.98
CA GLN A 252 16.97 -19.89 3.07
C GLN A 252 15.92 -18.91 2.57
N ALA A 253 14.67 -19.24 2.90
CA ALA A 253 13.55 -18.32 2.88
C ALA A 253 13.65 -17.23 3.96
N ASP A 254 14.67 -17.29 4.82
CA ASP A 254 14.80 -16.43 5.98
C ASP A 254 15.18 -15.00 5.57
N ASP A 255 14.11 -14.24 5.38
CA ASP A 255 13.92 -12.92 5.99
C ASP A 255 14.92 -11.86 5.57
N ILE A 256 15.25 -11.66 4.29
CA ILE A 256 16.12 -10.52 3.88
C ILE A 256 15.42 -9.17 4.08
N ILE A 257 14.09 -9.12 4.03
CA ILE A 257 13.34 -7.91 4.43
C ILE A 257 13.58 -7.59 5.92
N ASN A 258 13.78 -8.60 6.78
CA ASN A 258 14.01 -8.42 8.21
C ASN A 258 15.51 -8.47 8.61
N LYS A 259 16.39 -9.17 7.89
CA LYS A 259 17.83 -9.36 8.21
C LYS A 259 18.67 -8.17 7.81
N ASN A 260 18.36 -7.51 6.69
CA ASN A 260 18.94 -6.18 6.44
C ASN A 260 18.38 -5.10 7.40
N LYS A 261 17.31 -5.43 8.16
CA LYS A 261 16.72 -4.57 9.21
C LYS A 261 17.18 -4.92 10.63
N SER A 262 17.60 -6.14 10.92
CA SER A 262 18.02 -6.57 12.26
C SER A 262 19.54 -6.58 12.46
N SER A 263 20.32 -6.64 11.37
CA SER A 263 21.79 -6.60 11.45
C SER A 263 22.31 -5.23 11.90
N SER A 264 21.57 -4.15 11.62
CA SER A 264 21.88 -2.80 12.11
C SER A 264 21.57 -2.61 13.60
N ASP A 265 20.58 -3.32 14.13
CA ASP A 265 20.14 -3.13 15.51
C ASP A 265 21.05 -3.88 16.50
N VAL A 266 21.60 -5.04 16.11
CA VAL A 266 22.52 -5.80 16.97
C VAL A 266 23.91 -5.14 17.05
N ASP A 267 24.37 -4.49 15.98
CA ASP A 267 25.66 -3.79 15.97
C ASP A 267 25.63 -2.44 16.69
N THR A 268 24.44 -1.83 16.85
CA THR A 268 24.26 -0.57 17.57
C THR A 268 24.17 -0.78 19.09
N PHE A 269 23.66 -1.92 19.55
CA PHE A 269 23.68 -2.30 20.97
C PHE A 269 25.09 -2.70 21.45
N ASN A 270 25.86 -3.46 20.67
CA ASN A 270 27.21 -3.88 21.06
C ASN A 270 28.26 -2.76 21.11
N LYS A 271 27.99 -1.58 20.55
CA LYS A 271 28.88 -0.40 20.64
C LYS A 271 28.63 0.48 21.86
N LYS A 272 27.44 0.43 22.47
CA LYS A 272 27.13 1.21 23.69
C LYS A 272 27.63 0.56 24.98
N ASP A 273 27.73 -0.77 25.01
CA ASP A 273 28.25 -1.51 26.18
C ASP A 273 29.79 -1.62 26.23
N LYS A 274 30.51 -1.02 25.28
CA LYS A 274 31.98 -0.92 25.29
C LYS A 274 32.51 0.49 25.60
N GLN A 275 31.64 1.41 26.02
CA GLN A 275 32.02 2.78 26.42
C GLN A 275 31.51 3.18 27.82
N GLN A 276 31.23 2.21 28.70
CA GLN A 276 31.16 2.41 30.14
C GLN A 276 32.16 1.51 30.86
#